data_AF-A0A7J4UV27-F1
#
_entry.id   AF-A0A7J4UV27-F1
#
_cell.length_a   1.000
_cell.length_b   1.000
_cell.length_c   1.000
_cell.angle_alpha   90.00
_cell.angle_beta   90.00
_cell.angle_gamma   90.00
#
_symmetry.space_group_name_H-M   'P 1'
#
loop_
_entity.id
_entity.type
_entity.pdbx_description
1 polymer ?
#
loop_
_entity_poly.entity_id
_entity_poly.type
_entity_poly.pdbx_seq_one_letter_code
_entity_poly.pdbx_strand_id
1 'polypeptide(L)'
;MQFMQNEFDLHFRIGSVSFNSKDALLLQAVAKHGSLNSAASSLGRSYSRAHKRIQELEKHSGPLLTRTRGGPGGGGSSLTKNAYGLLDRFSRLEVTFADILGTEEIVLQGQVLSRDGELATILTSAGPIRALLFTDAEYVQVSLRSDSITLHSPPFTSSSIVTSALNRFVGVITSINSHEAIAEVIFDVGSDITMIALVSLESLQQLNFELGSPVVATFKATSTRAVPFQS
;
A
#
# COMPACT_ATOMS: atom_id res chain seq x y z
N MET A 1 1.80 -9.34 17.37
CA MET A 1 2.01 -8.89 15.98
C MET A 1 2.99 -7.73 16.00
N GLN A 2 4.28 -8.03 15.95
CA GLN A 2 5.37 -7.05 16.05
C GLN A 2 5.96 -6.93 14.64
N PHE A 3 5.29 -6.13 13.80
CA PHE A 3 5.72 -5.90 12.44
C PHE A 3 7.04 -5.11 12.45
N MET A 4 7.95 -5.57 11.60
CA MET A 4 9.34 -5.14 11.49
C MET A 4 9.46 -3.61 11.30
N GLN A 5 10.51 -3.08 11.92
CA GLN A 5 11.01 -1.70 11.82
C GLN A 5 11.54 -1.38 10.42
N ASN A 6 10.68 -1.31 9.41
CA ASN A 6 11.01 -0.52 8.22
C ASN A 6 10.54 0.91 8.47
N GLU A 7 11.44 1.78 8.93
CA GLU A 7 11.22 3.22 9.05
C GLU A 7 11.10 3.86 7.66
N PHE A 8 9.96 3.68 7.00
CA PHE A 8 9.64 4.45 5.80
C PHE A 8 9.21 5.86 6.20
N ASP A 9 9.95 6.88 5.76
CA ASP A 9 9.56 8.29 5.96
C ASP A 9 8.66 8.75 4.81
N LEU A 10 7.35 8.70 5.06
CA LEU A 10 6.35 9.11 4.08
C LEU A 10 6.42 10.61 3.87
N HIS A 11 6.67 10.99 2.61
CA HIS A 11 6.59 12.36 2.16
C HIS A 11 5.77 12.46 0.89
N PHE A 12 4.98 13.52 0.78
CA PHE A 12 4.32 13.86 -0.48
C PHE A 12 4.56 15.33 -0.82
N ARG A 13 4.48 15.64 -2.11
CA ARG A 13 4.79 16.98 -2.62
C ARG A 13 3.54 17.85 -2.72
N ILE A 14 3.64 19.08 -2.24
CA ILE A 14 2.68 20.17 -2.40
C ILE A 14 3.37 21.30 -3.15
N GLY A 15 3.07 21.49 -4.44
CA GLY A 15 3.83 22.40 -5.29
C GLY A 15 5.30 21.98 -5.36
N SER A 16 6.22 22.79 -4.80
CA SER A 16 7.65 22.49 -4.71
C SER A 16 8.15 22.09 -3.31
N VAL A 17 7.28 22.03 -2.31
CA VAL A 17 7.66 21.64 -0.94
C VAL A 17 7.18 20.23 -0.61
N SER A 18 7.96 19.46 0.14
CA SER A 18 7.54 18.19 0.71
C SER A 18 6.79 18.40 2.03
N PHE A 19 5.78 17.59 2.28
CA PHE A 19 5.10 17.44 3.56
C PHE A 19 5.37 16.03 4.10
N ASN A 20 5.76 15.92 5.36
CA ASN A 20 6.16 14.64 5.99
C ASN A 20 5.57 14.46 7.41
N SER A 21 5.92 13.36 8.08
CA SER A 21 5.44 13.05 9.44
C SER A 21 5.78 14.13 10.45
N LYS A 22 6.93 14.83 10.31
CA LYS A 22 7.30 15.91 11.21
C LYS A 22 6.38 17.13 11.06
N ASP A 23 5.95 17.42 9.84
CA ASP A 23 5.00 18.51 9.57
C ASP A 23 3.60 18.16 10.10
N ALA A 24 3.16 16.92 9.89
CA ALA A 24 1.91 16.40 10.44
C ALA A 24 1.88 16.49 11.98
N LEU A 25 2.93 16.02 12.64
CA LEU A 25 3.07 16.10 14.10
C LEU A 25 3.02 17.55 14.61
N LEU A 26 3.62 18.50 13.89
CA LEU A 26 3.58 19.91 14.26
C LEU A 26 2.14 20.45 14.19
N LEU A 27 1.42 20.18 13.11
CA LEU A 27 0.03 20.63 12.95
C LEU A 27 -0.90 19.96 13.98
N GLN A 28 -0.75 18.67 14.24
CA GLN A 28 -1.48 17.96 15.29
C GLN A 28 -1.20 18.55 16.68
N ALA A 29 0.06 18.89 16.98
CA ALA A 29 0.42 19.56 18.22
C ALA A 29 -0.22 20.96 18.31
N VAL A 30 -0.33 21.71 17.21
CA VAL A 30 -1.07 22.99 17.19
C VAL A 30 -2.55 22.77 17.48
N ALA A 31 -3.19 21.77 16.88
CA ALA A 31 -4.58 21.43 17.17
C ALA A 31 -4.78 21.07 18.66
N LYS A 32 -3.84 20.34 19.26
CA LYS A 32 -3.88 19.91 20.67
C LYS A 32 -3.61 21.05 21.66
N HIS A 33 -2.65 21.92 21.37
CA HIS A 33 -2.14 22.92 22.31
C HIS A 33 -2.62 24.35 22.05
N GLY A 34 -3.35 24.60 20.95
CA GLY A 34 -3.98 25.88 20.64
C GLY A 34 -3.03 27.03 20.25
N SER A 35 -1.72 26.76 20.13
CA SER A 35 -0.75 27.72 19.62
C SER A 35 0.46 27.03 19.00
N LEU A 36 1.08 27.69 18.01
CA LEU A 36 2.32 27.21 17.42
C LEU A 36 3.49 27.20 18.39
N ASN A 37 3.52 28.13 19.35
CA ASN A 37 4.58 28.18 20.35
C ASN A 37 4.48 26.99 21.30
N SER A 38 3.31 26.75 21.89
CA SER A 38 3.07 25.60 22.77
C SER A 38 3.29 24.27 22.06
N ALA A 39 2.90 24.17 20.79
CA ALA A 39 3.15 23.00 19.95
C ALA A 39 4.65 22.76 19.71
N ALA A 40 5.40 23.81 19.35
CA ALA A 40 6.84 23.68 19.17
C ALA A 40 7.54 23.27 20.48
N SER A 41 7.18 23.89 21.61
CA SER A 41 7.70 23.55 22.93
C SER A 41 7.38 22.12 23.34
N SER A 42 6.14 21.65 23.14
CA SER A 42 5.76 20.28 23.51
C SER A 42 6.46 19.21 22.67
N LEU A 43 6.87 19.55 21.44
CA LEU A 43 7.66 18.69 20.55
C LEU A 43 9.17 18.83 20.76
N GLY A 44 9.64 19.66 21.70
CA GLY A 44 11.08 19.94 21.87
C GLY A 44 11.72 20.64 20.67
N ARG A 45 10.93 21.38 19.87
CA ARG A 45 11.36 22.03 18.63
C ARG A 45 11.50 23.54 18.81
N SER A 46 12.42 24.14 18.06
CA SER A 46 12.57 25.61 18.01
C SER A 46 11.32 26.25 17.39
N TYR A 47 10.70 27.18 18.13
CA TYR A 47 9.56 27.96 17.65
C TYR A 47 9.87 28.68 16.33
N SER A 48 11.04 29.32 16.20
CA SER A 48 11.40 30.06 14.99
C SER A 48 11.53 29.15 13.76
N ARG A 49 12.04 27.92 13.93
CA ARG A 49 12.09 26.92 12.86
C ARG A 49 10.71 26.39 12.52
N ALA A 50 9.89 26.09 13.52
CA ALA A 50 8.50 25.65 13.33
C ALA A 50 7.68 26.70 12.57
N HIS A 51 7.83 27.99 12.94
CA HIS A 51 7.17 29.10 12.27
C HIS A 51 7.62 29.27 10.82
N LYS A 52 8.94 29.28 10.55
CA LYS A 52 9.46 29.29 9.18
C LYS A 52 8.94 28.12 8.35
N ARG A 53 8.86 26.93 8.94
CA ARG A 53 8.37 25.73 8.27
C ARG A 53 6.89 25.85 7.90
N ILE A 54 6.04 26.33 8.82
CA ILE A 54 4.62 26.60 8.52
C ILE A 54 4.50 27.62 7.38
N GLN A 55 5.26 28.70 7.40
CA GLN A 55 5.22 29.70 6.32
C GLN A 55 5.64 29.11 4.97
N GLU A 56 6.62 28.22 4.94
CA GLU A 56 7.06 27.54 3.72
C GLU A 56 5.96 26.63 3.15
N LEU A 57 5.27 25.88 4.02
CA LEU A 57 4.14 25.06 3.63
C LEU A 57 2.99 25.94 3.11
N GLU A 58 2.62 26.99 3.85
CA GLU A 58 1.52 27.91 3.52
C GLU A 58 1.70 28.60 2.17
N LYS A 59 2.94 28.85 1.72
CA LYS A 59 3.22 29.39 0.37
C LYS A 59 2.70 28.50 -0.75
N HIS A 60 2.60 27.18 -0.52
CA HIS A 60 2.24 26.20 -1.55
C HIS A 60 0.88 25.56 -1.32
N SER A 61 0.47 25.41 -0.05
CA SER A 61 -0.83 24.81 0.31
C SER A 61 -1.91 25.86 0.56
N GLY A 62 -1.58 27.14 0.70
CA GLY A 62 -2.47 28.14 1.28
C GLY A 62 -2.45 28.13 2.81
N PRO A 63 -3.22 29.00 3.48
CA PRO A 63 -3.18 29.15 4.94
C PRO A 63 -3.40 27.82 5.65
N LEU A 64 -2.57 27.52 6.64
CA LEU A 64 -2.67 26.34 7.49
C LEU A 64 -3.11 26.72 8.89
N LEU A 65 -2.71 27.90 9.37
CA LEU A 65 -3.08 28.40 10.68
C LEU A 65 -3.95 29.66 10.59
N THR A 66 -5.04 29.71 11.34
CA THR A 66 -5.68 30.98 11.72
C THR A 66 -4.96 31.54 12.93
N ARG A 67 -4.78 32.87 12.97
CA ARG A 67 -4.12 33.54 14.09
C ARG A 67 -5.13 34.40 14.83
N THR A 68 -5.19 34.23 16.14
CA THR A 68 -5.97 35.12 17.01
C THR A 68 -5.04 36.15 17.59
N ARG A 69 -5.35 37.44 17.43
CA ARG A 69 -4.55 38.54 17.99
C ARG A 69 -4.62 38.44 19.52
N GLY A 70 -3.47 38.25 20.17
CA GLY A 70 -3.41 38.03 21.61
C GLY A 70 -3.11 39.29 22.40
N GLY A 71 -3.80 39.44 23.53
CA GLY A 71 -3.43 40.35 24.62
C GLY A 71 -2.27 39.78 25.47
N PRO A 72 -2.17 40.12 26.77
CA PRO A 72 -0.98 39.85 27.61
C PRO A 72 -0.53 38.39 27.72
N GLY A 73 -1.39 37.42 27.40
CA GLY A 73 -1.08 35.98 27.39
C GLY A 73 -0.55 35.41 26.07
N GLY A 74 -0.36 36.25 25.04
CA GLY A 74 0.09 35.82 23.71
C GLY A 74 -1.05 35.42 22.75
N GLY A 75 -0.77 35.48 21.45
CA GLY A 75 -1.74 35.12 20.40
C GLY A 75 -1.87 33.61 20.21
N GLY A 76 -3.08 33.17 19.85
CA GLY A 76 -3.39 31.76 19.57
C GLY A 76 -3.11 31.39 18.11
N SER A 77 -3.00 30.09 17.84
CA SER A 77 -3.01 29.55 16.48
C SER A 77 -3.90 28.32 16.43
N SER A 78 -4.88 28.31 15.53
CA SER A 78 -5.77 27.17 15.32
C SER A 78 -5.63 26.68 13.88
N LEU A 79 -5.87 25.39 13.66
CA LEU A 79 -5.81 24.84 12.32
C LEU A 79 -6.95 25.40 11.46
N THR A 80 -6.64 25.69 10.21
CA THR A 80 -7.63 25.95 9.15
C THR A 80 -8.24 24.64 8.66
N LYS A 81 -9.35 24.72 7.91
CA LYS A 81 -9.90 23.56 7.18
C LYS A 81 -8.88 22.90 6.24
N ASN A 82 -8.02 23.72 5.62
CA ASN A 82 -6.97 23.24 4.73
C ASN A 82 -5.91 22.40 5.47
N ALA A 83 -5.50 22.83 6.67
CA ALA A 83 -4.60 22.04 7.51
C ALA A 83 -5.20 20.70 7.91
N TYR A 84 -6.49 20.65 8.27
CA TYR A 84 -7.18 19.38 8.50
C TYR A 84 -7.22 18.50 7.25
N GLY A 85 -7.52 19.07 6.08
CA GLY A 85 -7.49 18.32 4.81
C GLY A 85 -6.11 17.71 4.48
N LEU A 86 -5.02 18.42 4.80
CA LEU A 86 -3.66 17.88 4.66
C LEU A 86 -3.38 16.75 5.65
N LEU A 87 -3.79 16.91 6.92
CA LEU A 87 -3.63 15.87 7.94
C LEU A 87 -4.41 14.61 7.58
N ASP A 88 -5.65 14.75 7.12
CA ASP A 88 -6.48 13.62 6.70
C ASP A 88 -5.88 12.90 5.49
N ARG A 89 -5.34 13.66 4.53
CA ARG A 89 -4.64 13.07 3.37
C ARG A 89 -3.41 12.29 3.82
N PHE A 90 -2.61 12.86 4.72
CA PHE A 90 -1.40 12.23 5.23
C PHE A 90 -1.72 10.94 5.99
N SER A 91 -2.69 10.99 6.90
CA SER A 91 -3.13 9.80 7.66
C SER A 91 -3.65 8.68 6.76
N ARG A 92 -4.43 8.99 5.72
CA ARG A 92 -4.87 7.97 4.75
C ARG A 92 -3.71 7.32 4.02
N LEU A 93 -2.69 8.12 3.64
CA LEU A 93 -1.49 7.60 3.00
C LEU A 93 -0.69 6.71 3.96
N GLU A 94 -0.50 7.12 5.23
CA GLU A 94 0.19 6.31 6.23
C GLU A 94 -0.47 4.93 6.40
N VAL A 95 -1.80 4.89 6.55
CA VAL A 95 -2.54 3.62 6.66
C VAL A 95 -2.36 2.77 5.40
N THR A 96 -2.56 3.35 4.23
CA THR A 96 -2.43 2.61 2.95
C THR A 96 -1.03 2.02 2.77
N PHE A 97 0.02 2.76 3.12
CA PHE A 97 1.39 2.26 3.03
C PHE A 97 1.68 1.19 4.08
N ALA A 98 1.20 1.35 5.31
CA ALA A 98 1.33 0.34 6.36
C ALA A 98 0.69 -0.98 5.94
N ASP A 99 -0.50 -0.93 5.34
CA ASP A 99 -1.21 -2.12 4.85
C ASP A 99 -0.42 -2.85 3.75
N ILE A 100 0.14 -2.09 2.80
CA ILE A 100 0.97 -2.64 1.72
C ILE A 100 2.23 -3.31 2.28
N LEU A 101 2.92 -2.65 3.22
CA LEU A 101 4.17 -3.15 3.80
C LEU A 101 3.96 -4.34 4.74
N GLY A 102 2.77 -4.48 5.33
CA GLY A 102 2.42 -5.58 6.22
C GLY A 102 1.92 -6.84 5.50
N THR A 103 1.81 -6.82 4.17
CA THR A 103 1.28 -7.94 3.38
C THR A 103 2.41 -8.75 2.76
N GLU A 104 2.36 -10.08 2.88
CA GLU A 104 3.30 -10.98 2.22
C GLU A 104 3.26 -10.82 0.69
N GLU A 105 4.44 -10.72 0.07
CA GLU A 105 4.60 -10.47 -1.35
C GLU A 105 5.37 -11.62 -2.01
N ILE A 106 4.79 -12.19 -3.07
CA ILE A 106 5.40 -13.19 -3.92
C ILE A 106 6.06 -12.47 -5.09
N VAL A 107 7.35 -12.69 -5.28
CA VAL A 107 8.12 -12.08 -6.37
C VAL A 107 8.55 -13.15 -7.37
N LEU A 108 8.12 -12.99 -8.62
CA LEU A 108 8.46 -13.90 -9.71
C LEU A 108 9.22 -13.15 -10.80
N GLN A 109 10.42 -13.61 -11.10
CA GLN A 109 11.23 -13.07 -12.20
C GLN A 109 10.86 -13.75 -13.53
N GLY A 110 10.97 -13.01 -14.62
CA GLY A 110 10.65 -13.53 -15.93
C GLY A 110 11.06 -12.63 -17.09
N GLN A 111 10.90 -13.18 -18.29
CA GLN A 111 11.17 -12.50 -19.56
C GLN A 111 9.85 -12.00 -20.16
N VAL A 112 9.85 -10.78 -20.69
CA VAL A 112 8.71 -10.24 -21.42
C VAL A 112 8.60 -10.92 -22.79
N LEU A 113 7.50 -11.64 -23.02
CA LEU A 113 7.22 -12.32 -24.28
C LEU A 113 6.51 -11.43 -25.31
N SER A 114 5.55 -10.64 -24.84
CA SER A 114 4.72 -9.79 -25.69
C SER A 114 4.15 -8.60 -24.92
N ARG A 115 3.70 -7.59 -25.65
CA ARG A 115 3.11 -6.36 -25.11
C ARG A 115 1.93 -5.90 -25.96
N ASP A 116 0.91 -5.39 -25.28
CA ASP A 116 -0.22 -4.67 -25.83
C ASP A 116 -0.39 -3.37 -25.02
N GLY A 117 0.18 -2.27 -25.52
CA GLY A 117 0.33 -1.04 -24.75
C GLY A 117 1.15 -1.27 -23.47
N GLU A 118 0.60 -0.83 -22.33
CA GLU A 118 1.19 -1.01 -21.00
C GLU A 118 0.97 -2.42 -20.42
N LEU A 119 0.27 -3.30 -21.13
CA LEU A 119 -0.03 -4.66 -20.65
C LEU A 119 0.93 -5.67 -21.29
N ALA A 120 1.82 -6.23 -20.48
CA ALA A 120 2.82 -7.20 -20.93
C ALA A 120 2.44 -8.62 -20.52
N THR A 121 2.88 -9.61 -21.30
CA THR A 121 2.91 -11.03 -20.92
C THR A 121 4.34 -11.40 -20.56
N ILE A 122 4.56 -11.82 -19.31
CA ILE A 122 5.86 -12.18 -18.74
C ILE A 122 5.89 -13.69 -18.54
N LEU A 123 6.87 -14.38 -19.13
CA LEU A 123 7.13 -15.78 -18.85
C LEU A 123 7.93 -15.91 -17.56
N THR A 124 7.30 -16.47 -16.53
CA THR A 124 7.95 -16.80 -15.25
C THR A 124 8.07 -18.32 -15.09
N SER A 125 8.78 -18.76 -14.06
CA SER A 125 8.85 -20.17 -13.68
C SER A 125 7.50 -20.79 -13.30
N ALA A 126 6.52 -19.97 -12.88
CA ALA A 126 5.15 -20.42 -12.60
C ALA A 126 4.31 -20.56 -13.88
N GLY A 127 4.78 -19.98 -14.99
CA GLY A 127 4.02 -19.81 -16.23
C GLY A 127 3.86 -18.35 -16.64
N PRO A 128 3.07 -18.07 -17.69
CA PRO A 128 2.86 -16.72 -18.17
C PRO A 128 1.99 -15.88 -17.21
N ILE A 129 2.45 -14.68 -16.88
CA ILE A 129 1.72 -13.69 -16.09
C ILE A 129 1.52 -12.43 -16.92
N ARG A 130 0.31 -11.88 -16.91
CA ARG A 130 -0.01 -10.58 -17.48
C ARG A 130 0.06 -9.51 -16.40
N ALA A 131 0.77 -8.43 -16.67
CA ALA A 131 1.00 -7.35 -15.71
C ALA A 131 1.17 -6.00 -16.41
N LEU A 132 0.92 -4.92 -15.68
CA LEU A 132 1.26 -3.58 -16.14
C LEU A 132 2.77 -3.36 -16.11
N LEU A 133 3.32 -2.90 -17.24
CA LEU A 133 4.73 -2.60 -17.44
C LEU A 133 4.87 -1.29 -18.22
N PHE A 134 5.50 -0.30 -17.58
CA PHE A 134 5.64 1.06 -18.11
C PHE A 134 7.06 1.37 -18.62
N THR A 135 7.87 0.33 -18.84
CA THR A 135 9.28 0.45 -19.25
C THR A 135 9.56 -0.57 -20.34
N ASP A 136 10.54 -0.36 -21.22
CA ASP A 136 10.87 -1.29 -22.31
C ASP A 136 11.80 -2.44 -21.90
N ALA A 137 11.90 -2.74 -20.60
CA ALA A 137 12.74 -3.83 -20.11
C ALA A 137 12.29 -5.19 -20.66
N GLU A 138 13.27 -6.01 -21.04
CA GLU A 138 13.06 -7.40 -21.49
C GLU A 138 12.96 -8.38 -20.31
N TYR A 139 13.64 -8.07 -19.21
CA TYR A 139 13.64 -8.87 -17.99
C TYR A 139 13.07 -8.05 -16.84
N VAL A 140 12.07 -8.63 -16.17
CA VAL A 140 11.29 -7.96 -15.13
C VAL A 140 10.99 -8.92 -13.99
N GLN A 141 10.72 -8.35 -12.83
CA GLN A 141 10.10 -9.05 -11.73
C GLN A 141 8.66 -8.60 -11.60
N VAL A 142 7.79 -9.54 -11.27
CA VAL A 142 6.37 -9.33 -11.01
C VAL A 142 6.11 -9.61 -9.54
N SER A 143 5.50 -8.64 -8.86
CA SER A 143 5.13 -8.81 -7.47
C SER A 143 3.62 -9.02 -7.30
N LEU A 144 3.26 -9.98 -6.44
CA LEU A 144 1.89 -10.35 -6.12
C LEU A 144 1.72 -10.33 -4.61
N ARG A 145 0.81 -9.48 -4.13
CA ARG A 145 0.46 -9.47 -2.71
C ARG A 145 -0.53 -10.59 -2.42
N SER A 146 -0.39 -11.24 -1.26
CA SER A 146 -1.29 -12.33 -0.86
C SER A 146 -2.76 -11.91 -0.78
N ASP A 147 -3.03 -10.66 -0.43
CA ASP A 147 -4.38 -10.07 -0.36
C ASP A 147 -5.01 -9.75 -1.74
N SER A 148 -4.24 -9.84 -2.82
CA SER A 148 -4.69 -9.59 -4.20
C SER A 148 -5.13 -10.85 -4.93
N ILE A 149 -4.90 -12.02 -4.32
CA ILE A 149 -5.19 -13.34 -4.88
C ILE A 149 -6.56 -13.82 -4.38
N THR A 150 -7.45 -14.13 -5.33
CA THR A 150 -8.74 -14.76 -5.04
C THR A 150 -8.69 -16.25 -5.36
N LEU A 151 -9.16 -17.08 -4.43
CA LEU A 151 -9.20 -18.54 -4.57
C LEU A 151 -10.59 -19.05 -4.99
N HIS A 152 -10.60 -20.12 -5.77
CA HIS A 152 -11.80 -20.79 -6.26
C HIS A 152 -11.63 -22.31 -6.23
N SER A 153 -12.71 -23.04 -5.95
CA SER A 153 -12.71 -24.51 -6.01
C SER A 153 -12.81 -25.00 -7.47
N PRO A 154 -12.06 -26.04 -7.88
CA PRO A 154 -12.25 -26.69 -9.18
C PRO A 154 -13.58 -27.46 -9.28
N PRO A 155 -14.19 -27.61 -10.48
CA PRO A 155 -13.75 -27.05 -11.76
C PRO A 155 -14.15 -25.58 -11.89
N PHE A 156 -13.18 -24.69 -11.89
CA PHE A 156 -13.40 -23.28 -12.23
C PHE A 156 -13.28 -23.12 -13.75
N THR A 157 -14.41 -23.23 -14.44
CA THR A 157 -14.52 -22.95 -15.89
C THR A 157 -14.99 -21.51 -16.07
N SER A 158 -14.22 -20.72 -16.83
CA SER A 158 -14.43 -19.29 -17.06
C SER A 158 -15.64 -18.96 -17.94
N SER A 159 -16.66 -19.84 -18.02
CA SER A 159 -17.78 -19.72 -18.97
C SER A 159 -18.67 -18.50 -18.73
N SER A 160 -18.49 -17.76 -17.63
CA SER A 160 -19.12 -16.46 -17.35
C SER A 160 -18.14 -15.29 -17.17
N ILE A 161 -16.83 -15.51 -17.37
CA ILE A 161 -15.81 -14.44 -17.38
C ILE A 161 -14.97 -14.56 -18.65
N VAL A 162 -15.52 -14.06 -19.76
CA VAL A 162 -14.73 -13.61 -20.92
C VAL A 162 -14.12 -12.25 -20.56
N THR A 163 -13.24 -12.22 -19.57
CA THR A 163 -12.33 -11.06 -19.43
C THR A 163 -10.92 -11.60 -19.58
N SER A 164 -10.31 -11.26 -20.71
CA SER A 164 -8.90 -11.42 -21.03
C SER A 164 -8.02 -10.58 -20.10
N ALA A 165 -8.31 -10.51 -18.80
CA ALA A 165 -7.75 -9.59 -17.82
C ALA A 165 -7.31 -10.27 -16.51
N LEU A 166 -7.57 -11.57 -16.35
CA LEU A 166 -7.21 -12.32 -15.14
C LEU A 166 -6.04 -13.28 -15.42
N ASN A 167 -5.09 -13.29 -14.49
CA ASN A 167 -4.10 -14.34 -14.36
C ASN A 167 -4.75 -15.51 -13.61
N ARG A 168 -4.39 -16.74 -13.99
CA ARG A 168 -4.96 -17.97 -13.42
C ARG A 168 -3.89 -19.02 -13.22
N PHE A 169 -3.81 -19.54 -12.00
CA PHE A 169 -2.91 -20.63 -11.63
C PHE A 169 -3.71 -21.73 -10.95
N VAL A 170 -3.35 -22.97 -11.23
CA VAL A 170 -3.91 -24.14 -10.55
C VAL A 170 -2.84 -24.67 -9.62
N GLY A 171 -3.23 -25.01 -8.40
CA GLY A 171 -2.32 -25.53 -7.41
C GLY A 171 -2.99 -26.49 -6.43
N VAL A 172 -2.21 -26.89 -5.43
CA VAL A 172 -2.65 -27.76 -4.34
C VAL A 172 -2.32 -27.10 -3.02
N ILE A 173 -3.29 -27.03 -2.11
CA ILE A 173 -3.11 -26.42 -0.79
C ILE A 173 -2.11 -27.25 0.02
N THR A 174 -1.06 -26.61 0.50
CA THR A 174 0.03 -27.21 1.30
C THR A 174 0.03 -26.75 2.76
N SER A 175 -0.61 -25.62 3.07
CA SER A 175 -0.86 -25.20 4.46
C SER A 175 -2.02 -24.22 4.54
N ILE A 176 -2.67 -24.16 5.70
CA ILE A 176 -3.70 -23.17 6.04
C ILE A 176 -3.39 -22.65 7.45
N ASN A 177 -3.11 -21.36 7.58
CA ASN A 177 -2.89 -20.69 8.86
C ASN A 177 -4.06 -19.75 9.14
N SER A 178 -4.97 -20.16 10.03
CA SER A 178 -6.13 -19.36 10.43
C SER A 178 -5.82 -18.45 11.63
N HIS A 179 -6.28 -17.20 11.59
CA HIS A 179 -6.21 -16.26 12.71
C HIS A 179 -7.49 -15.40 12.81
N GLU A 180 -8.20 -15.51 13.94
CA GLU A 180 -9.44 -14.77 14.25
C GLU A 180 -10.52 -14.80 13.15
N ALA A 181 -10.44 -13.91 12.15
CA ALA A 181 -11.40 -13.75 11.05
C ALA A 181 -10.79 -13.97 9.66
N ILE A 182 -9.47 -14.19 9.57
CA ILE A 182 -8.70 -14.35 8.33
C ILE A 182 -7.95 -15.68 8.31
N ALA A 183 -7.55 -16.13 7.12
CA ALA A 183 -6.68 -17.26 6.93
C ALA A 183 -5.68 -17.00 5.80
N GLU A 184 -4.44 -17.42 6.01
CA GLU A 184 -3.44 -17.54 4.96
C GLU A 184 -3.51 -18.96 4.40
N VAL A 185 -3.81 -19.06 3.12
CA VAL A 185 -3.80 -20.33 2.38
C VAL A 185 -2.53 -20.37 1.54
N ILE A 186 -1.68 -21.35 1.84
CA ILE A 186 -0.42 -21.60 1.16
C ILE A 186 -0.64 -22.77 0.20
N PHE A 187 -0.24 -22.61 -1.05
CA PHE A 187 -0.48 -23.61 -2.08
C PHE A 187 0.66 -23.67 -3.09
N ASP A 188 0.99 -24.88 -3.53
CA ASP A 188 1.99 -25.17 -4.55
C ASP A 188 1.35 -25.06 -5.94
N VAL A 189 2.00 -24.32 -6.85
CA VAL A 189 1.58 -24.19 -8.26
C VAL A 189 2.55 -24.85 -9.24
N GLY A 190 3.44 -25.70 -8.73
CA GLY A 190 4.44 -26.42 -9.49
C GLY A 190 5.74 -25.62 -9.64
N SER A 191 6.77 -26.29 -10.18
CA SER A 191 8.11 -25.71 -10.39
C SER A 191 8.74 -25.14 -9.10
N ASP A 192 8.46 -25.76 -7.96
CA ASP A 192 8.89 -25.32 -6.61
C ASP A 192 8.38 -23.92 -6.23
N ILE A 193 7.27 -23.48 -6.82
CA ILE A 193 6.69 -22.15 -6.53
C ILE A 193 5.50 -22.29 -5.62
N THR A 194 5.62 -21.64 -4.48
CA THR A 194 4.54 -21.51 -3.51
C THR A 194 3.90 -20.13 -3.66
N MET A 195 2.57 -20.11 -3.63
CA MET A 195 1.78 -18.90 -3.50
C MET A 195 1.05 -18.89 -2.17
N ILE A 196 0.75 -17.67 -1.70
CA ILE A 196 0.07 -17.39 -0.45
C ILE A 196 -1.10 -16.48 -0.79
N ALA A 197 -2.31 -16.86 -0.36
CA ALA A 197 -3.50 -16.01 -0.47
C ALA A 197 -4.05 -15.71 0.92
N LEU A 198 -4.30 -14.44 1.19
CA LEU A 198 -4.98 -14.00 2.40
C LEU A 198 -6.49 -13.91 2.12
N VAL A 199 -7.28 -14.74 2.80
CA VAL A 199 -8.74 -14.81 2.61
C VAL A 199 -9.47 -14.66 3.94
N SER A 200 -10.77 -14.34 3.90
CA SER A 200 -11.59 -14.43 5.11
C SER A 200 -11.84 -15.89 5.50
N LEU A 201 -11.99 -16.17 6.79
CA LEU A 201 -12.37 -17.51 7.25
C LEU A 201 -13.72 -17.96 6.69
N GLU A 202 -14.64 -17.02 6.51
CA GLU A 202 -15.92 -17.27 5.85
C GLU A 202 -15.71 -17.81 4.43
N SER A 203 -14.82 -17.18 3.65
CA SER A 203 -14.52 -17.64 2.27
C SER A 203 -13.88 -19.02 2.28
N LEU A 204 -12.96 -19.29 3.21
CA LEU A 204 -12.32 -20.59 3.35
C LEU A 204 -13.35 -21.70 3.65
N GLN A 205 -14.28 -21.43 4.57
CA GLN A 205 -15.35 -22.35 4.95
C GLN A 205 -16.31 -22.59 3.79
N GLN A 206 -16.70 -21.54 3.05
CA GLN A 206 -17.58 -21.68 1.88
C GLN A 206 -16.95 -22.52 0.75
N LEU A 207 -15.64 -22.42 0.57
CA LEU A 207 -14.90 -23.16 -0.46
C LEU A 207 -14.63 -24.62 -0.08
N ASN A 208 -14.86 -25.00 1.19
CA ASN A 208 -14.57 -26.32 1.76
C ASN A 208 -13.12 -26.77 1.47
N PHE A 209 -12.17 -25.86 1.66
CA PHE A 209 -10.77 -26.16 1.45
C PHE A 209 -10.12 -26.82 2.66
N GLU A 210 -9.38 -27.89 2.39
CA GLU A 210 -8.56 -28.63 3.33
C GLU A 210 -7.15 -28.83 2.75
N LEU A 211 -6.21 -29.27 3.60
CA LEU A 211 -4.87 -29.64 3.13
C LEU A 211 -4.95 -30.67 1.99
N GLY A 212 -4.19 -30.45 0.91
CA GLY A 212 -4.21 -31.30 -0.28
C GLY A 212 -5.36 -31.00 -1.25
N SER A 213 -6.27 -30.07 -0.92
CA SER A 213 -7.32 -29.67 -1.85
C SER A 213 -6.74 -28.98 -3.09
N PRO A 214 -7.25 -29.28 -4.30
CA PRO A 214 -6.89 -28.53 -5.48
C PRO A 214 -7.56 -27.14 -5.43
N VAL A 215 -6.85 -26.12 -5.88
CA VAL A 215 -7.29 -24.73 -5.83
C VAL A 215 -6.98 -24.00 -7.13
N VAL A 216 -7.83 -23.06 -7.52
CA VAL A 216 -7.58 -22.13 -8.62
C VAL A 216 -7.39 -20.74 -8.03
N ALA A 217 -6.19 -20.20 -8.19
CA ALA A 217 -5.84 -18.84 -7.82
C ALA A 217 -6.03 -17.89 -9.01
N THR A 218 -6.63 -16.74 -8.75
CA THR A 218 -6.86 -15.69 -9.75
C THR A 218 -6.47 -14.32 -9.23
N PHE A 219 -5.94 -13.47 -10.10
CA PHE A 219 -5.63 -12.08 -9.77
C PHE A 219 -5.67 -11.21 -11.04
N LYS A 220 -5.92 -9.90 -10.90
CA LYS A 220 -6.11 -9.02 -12.06
C LYS A 220 -4.77 -8.59 -12.64
N ALA A 221 -4.62 -8.71 -13.96
CA ALA A 221 -3.43 -8.23 -14.65
C ALA A 221 -3.21 -6.72 -14.47
N THR A 222 -4.30 -5.95 -14.32
CA THR A 222 -4.26 -4.50 -14.10
C THR A 222 -3.94 -4.09 -12.66
N SER A 223 -3.99 -5.01 -11.70
CA SER A 223 -3.49 -4.77 -10.33
C SER A 223 -2.09 -5.33 -10.11
N THR A 224 -1.55 -6.07 -11.08
CA THR A 224 -0.22 -6.65 -11.04
C THR A 224 0.76 -5.72 -11.75
N ARG A 225 1.90 -5.46 -11.11
CA ARG A 225 2.94 -4.58 -11.66
C ARG A 225 4.21 -5.37 -11.93
N ALA A 226 4.76 -5.18 -13.12
CA ALA A 226 6.10 -5.63 -13.48
C ALA A 226 7.07 -4.45 -13.39
N VAL A 227 8.25 -4.69 -12.83
CA VAL A 227 9.34 -3.70 -12.75
C VAL A 227 10.65 -4.32 -13.23
N PRO A 228 11.54 -3.55 -13.87
CA PRO A 228 12.89 -4.02 -14.13
C PRO A 228 13.58 -4.42 -12.82
N PHE A 229 14.38 -5.49 -12.85
CA PHE A 229 15.26 -5.83 -11.74
C PHE A 229 16.71 -5.79 -12.21
N GLN A 230 17.62 -5.46 -11.29
CA GLN A 230 19.05 -5.55 -11.54
C GLN A 230 19.50 -6.98 -11.24
N SER A 231 20.12 -7.63 -12.23
CA SER A 231 20.85 -8.89 -12.08
C SER A 231 22.14 -8.69 -11.30
#